data_AF-A0A1G0VMI9-F1
#
_entry.id   AF-A0A1G0VMI9-F1
#
_cell.length_a   1.000
_cell.length_b   1.000
_cell.length_c   1.000
_cell.angle_alpha   90.00
_cell.angle_beta   90.00
_cell.angle_gamma   90.00
#
_symmetry.space_group_name_H-M   'P 1'
#
loop_
_entity.id
_entity.type
_entity.pdbx_description
1 polymer ?
#
loop_
_entity_poly.entity_id
_entity_poly.type
_entity_poly.pdbx_seq_one_letter_code
_entity_poly.pdbx_strand_id
1 'polypeptide(L)'
;MGSLSDVIILDEFDKWRGPYKEVEISPLREIIKSKLPKEDFIVSNKAHEIEHSIEALIPFLQYYNRDIKITPIMITQMSYEKMEIVTDRLSKIILDYIKKNNLKSGKDIFFLISNDANHYGEDFNNSPYGMDAAAHKTATGNDMKIITRDLISEITEEKIKSTANDLWPDSENKKAVPLWCGRYPIVFGLQTIHKVANGLGDRKIYGTLLKYSDSFTEKVLPVKNTSMGLTAVFSYKHWCAWFTEGFYLK
;
A
#
# COMPACT_ATOMS: atom_id res chain seq x y z
N MET A 1 5.97 12.74 -19.26
CA MET A 1 5.87 13.42 -17.95
C MET A 1 7.15 13.10 -17.21
N GLY A 2 7.86 14.07 -16.63
CA GLY A 2 8.98 13.77 -15.73
C GLY A 2 8.52 12.86 -14.59
N SER A 3 9.45 12.26 -13.84
CA SER A 3 9.08 11.46 -12.66
C SER A 3 8.34 12.34 -11.66
N LEU A 4 7.01 12.23 -11.63
CA LEU A 4 6.18 12.83 -10.59
C LEU A 4 6.63 12.23 -9.25
N SER A 5 7.14 13.08 -8.36
CA SER A 5 7.58 12.72 -7.02
C SER A 5 7.04 13.72 -6.01
N ASP A 6 7.12 13.35 -4.73
CA ASP A 6 6.86 14.22 -3.58
C ASP A 6 5.44 14.79 -3.48
N VAL A 7 4.46 14.13 -4.12
CA VAL A 7 3.04 14.48 -4.07
C VAL A 7 2.15 13.24 -3.94
N ILE A 8 0.93 13.40 -3.46
CA ILE A 8 -0.13 12.39 -3.68
C ILE A 8 -0.92 12.73 -4.94
N ILE A 9 -1.53 11.73 -5.56
CA ILE A 9 -2.34 11.91 -6.78
C ILE A 9 -3.77 11.49 -6.49
N LEU A 10 -4.68 12.45 -6.64
CA LEU A 10 -6.12 12.24 -6.56
C LEU A 10 -6.73 12.23 -7.97
N ASP A 11 -7.95 11.73 -8.10
CA ASP A 11 -8.73 11.77 -9.35
C ASP A 11 -9.98 12.67 -9.22
N GLU A 12 -10.67 12.93 -10.33
CA GLU A 12 -11.96 13.62 -10.41
C GLU A 12 -13.05 12.76 -11.02
N PHE A 13 -12.92 11.43 -11.00
CA PHE A 13 -14.01 10.58 -11.44
C PHE A 13 -15.21 10.76 -10.52
N ASP A 14 -16.41 10.84 -11.08
CA ASP A 14 -17.63 10.83 -10.26
C ASP A 14 -17.78 9.48 -9.56
N LYS A 15 -17.40 8.40 -10.26
CA LYS A 15 -17.44 7.01 -9.79
C LYS A 15 -16.33 6.19 -10.44
N TRP A 16 -15.95 5.10 -9.77
CA TRP A 16 -15.06 4.10 -10.37
C TRP A 16 -15.86 2.93 -10.94
N ARG A 17 -15.38 2.33 -12.03
CA ARG A 17 -15.97 1.10 -12.54
C ARG A 17 -15.62 -0.05 -11.60
N GLY A 18 -16.60 -0.92 -11.35
CA GLY A 18 -16.41 -2.14 -10.56
C GLY A 18 -17.14 -3.31 -11.23
N PRO A 19 -16.72 -4.55 -10.98
CA PRO A 19 -17.30 -5.73 -11.63
C PRO A 19 -18.75 -6.00 -11.25
N TYR A 20 -19.22 -5.53 -10.08
CA TYR A 20 -20.60 -5.73 -9.65
C TYR A 20 -21.49 -4.51 -9.93
N LYS A 21 -20.97 -3.30 -9.71
CA LYS A 21 -21.58 -2.02 -10.04
C LYS A 21 -20.54 -0.90 -10.00
N GLU A 22 -20.92 0.31 -10.39
CA GLU A 22 -20.10 1.50 -10.14
C GLU A 22 -19.85 1.70 -8.64
N VAL A 23 -18.62 2.07 -8.29
CA VAL A 23 -18.18 2.36 -6.92
C VAL A 23 -18.29 3.86 -6.69
N GLU A 24 -19.03 4.24 -5.66
CA GLU A 24 -19.22 5.64 -5.28
C GLU A 24 -17.94 6.21 -4.64
N ILE A 25 -17.67 7.48 -4.92
CA ILE A 25 -16.57 8.20 -4.27
C ILE A 25 -17.04 8.78 -2.93
N SER A 26 -16.21 8.60 -1.90
CA SER A 26 -16.45 9.22 -0.60
C SER A 26 -16.23 10.74 -0.66
N PRO A 27 -17.12 11.55 -0.04
CA PRO A 27 -16.95 13.01 0.05
C PRO A 27 -15.62 13.46 0.67
N LEU A 28 -14.94 12.57 1.39
CA LEU A 28 -13.60 12.80 1.94
C LEU A 28 -12.60 13.22 0.85
N ARG A 29 -12.70 12.72 -0.39
CA ARG A 29 -11.81 13.10 -1.49
C ARG A 29 -11.84 14.62 -1.75
N GLU A 30 -13.04 15.18 -1.87
CA GLU A 30 -13.23 16.60 -2.14
C GLU A 30 -12.84 17.47 -0.93
N ILE A 31 -13.01 16.96 0.29
CA ILE A 31 -12.51 17.60 1.50
C ILE A 31 -10.97 17.62 1.52
N ILE A 32 -10.31 16.55 1.10
CA ILE A 32 -8.84 16.53 0.95
C ILE A 32 -8.41 17.55 -0.10
N LYS A 33 -9.01 17.56 -1.30
CA LYS A 33 -8.65 18.52 -2.37
C LYS A 33 -8.81 19.99 -1.98
N SER A 34 -9.78 20.29 -1.10
CA SER A 34 -10.07 21.66 -0.66
C SER A 34 -9.21 22.13 0.52
N LYS A 35 -8.71 21.21 1.35
CA LYS A 35 -7.93 21.55 2.56
C LYS A 35 -6.44 21.28 2.45
N LEU A 36 -6.03 20.29 1.66
CA LEU A 36 -4.63 19.93 1.50
C LEU A 36 -3.92 21.02 0.65
N PRO A 37 -2.71 21.45 1.01
CA PRO A 37 -1.97 22.42 0.22
C PRO A 37 -1.71 21.95 -1.21
N LYS A 38 -1.79 22.85 -2.19
CA LYS A 38 -1.69 22.51 -3.63
C LYS A 38 -0.31 21.98 -4.02
N GLU A 39 0.72 22.24 -3.21
CA GLU A 39 2.06 21.68 -3.39
C GLU A 39 2.20 20.21 -2.94
N ASP A 40 1.22 19.67 -2.21
CA ASP A 40 1.28 18.30 -1.67
C ASP A 40 0.51 17.28 -2.53
N PHE A 41 -0.30 17.75 -3.49
CA PHE A 41 -1.03 16.85 -4.37
C PHE A 41 -1.25 17.42 -5.76
N ILE A 42 -1.44 16.51 -6.71
CA ILE A 42 -2.00 16.83 -8.02
C ILE A 42 -3.28 16.04 -8.25
N VAL A 43 -4.00 16.44 -9.29
CA VAL A 43 -5.21 15.75 -9.75
C VAL A 43 -4.96 15.24 -11.16
N SER A 44 -5.12 13.93 -11.37
CA SER A 44 -4.88 13.31 -12.68
C SER A 44 -5.65 12.02 -12.86
N ASN A 45 -6.77 12.10 -13.59
CA ASN A 45 -7.51 10.92 -14.05
C ASN A 45 -6.62 10.02 -14.90
N LYS A 46 -5.76 10.60 -15.75
CA LYS A 46 -4.87 9.85 -16.61
C LYS A 46 -3.89 8.98 -15.82
N ALA A 47 -3.39 9.46 -14.69
CA ALA A 47 -2.51 8.68 -13.84
C ALA A 47 -3.26 7.48 -13.22
N HIS A 48 -4.49 7.69 -12.75
CA HIS A 48 -5.35 6.63 -12.23
C HIS A 48 -5.83 5.63 -13.30
N GLU A 49 -5.97 6.04 -14.57
CA GLU A 49 -6.34 5.13 -15.67
C GLU A 49 -5.20 4.20 -16.10
N ILE A 50 -3.95 4.59 -15.87
CA ILE A 50 -2.76 3.82 -16.28
C ILE A 50 -2.31 2.87 -15.17
N GLU A 51 -2.63 3.19 -13.92
CA GLU A 51 -2.22 2.44 -12.73
C GLU A 51 -3.36 1.52 -12.27
N HIS A 52 -3.03 0.34 -11.70
CA HIS A 52 -4.03 -0.69 -11.37
C HIS A 52 -4.05 -1.12 -9.89
N SER A 53 -3.14 -0.62 -9.04
CA SER A 53 -2.98 -1.03 -7.65
C SER A 53 -4.23 -0.79 -6.80
N ILE A 54 -4.97 0.29 -7.08
CA ILE A 54 -6.25 0.58 -6.41
C ILE A 54 -7.39 -0.22 -7.06
N GLU A 55 -7.45 -0.25 -8.39
CA GLU A 55 -8.49 -0.96 -9.16
C GLU A 55 -8.55 -2.45 -8.80
N ALA A 56 -7.38 -3.09 -8.66
CA ALA A 56 -7.25 -4.51 -8.33
C ALA A 56 -7.94 -4.91 -7.01
N LEU A 57 -8.15 -3.96 -6.10
CA LEU A 57 -8.77 -4.20 -4.79
C LEU A 57 -10.30 -4.05 -4.82
N ILE A 58 -10.85 -3.35 -5.82
CA ILE A 58 -12.29 -3.08 -5.93
C ILE A 58 -13.14 -4.36 -5.96
N PRO A 59 -12.79 -5.42 -6.72
CA PRO A 59 -13.57 -6.65 -6.73
C PRO A 59 -13.73 -7.27 -5.34
N PHE A 60 -12.66 -7.27 -4.54
CA PHE A 60 -12.67 -7.80 -3.17
C PHE A 60 -13.51 -6.93 -2.24
N LEU A 61 -13.40 -5.61 -2.33
CA LEU A 61 -14.22 -4.69 -1.56
C LEU A 61 -15.72 -4.87 -1.86
N GLN A 62 -16.09 -4.91 -3.14
CA GLN A 62 -17.48 -5.09 -3.56
C GLN A 62 -18.05 -6.46 -3.23
N TYR A 63 -17.22 -7.51 -3.20
CA TYR A 63 -17.65 -8.83 -2.79
C TYR A 63 -18.23 -8.82 -1.37
N TYR A 64 -17.56 -8.13 -0.44
CA TYR A 64 -18.02 -8.03 0.96
C TYR A 64 -19.04 -6.91 1.19
N ASN A 65 -18.89 -5.76 0.52
CA ASN A 65 -19.79 -4.63 0.66
C ASN A 65 -19.92 -3.88 -0.68
N ARG A 66 -21.03 -4.13 -1.39
CA ARG A 66 -21.31 -3.49 -2.68
C ARG A 66 -21.54 -1.98 -2.54
N ASP A 67 -21.95 -1.48 -1.38
CA ASP A 67 -22.25 -0.06 -1.12
C ASP A 67 -21.04 0.71 -0.56
N ILE A 68 -19.86 0.10 -0.54
CA ILE A 68 -18.64 0.75 -0.11
C ILE A 68 -18.36 2.01 -0.95
N LYS A 69 -17.87 3.05 -0.27
CA LYS A 69 -17.35 4.27 -0.91
C LYS A 69 -15.84 4.31 -0.75
N ILE A 70 -15.14 4.77 -1.78
CA ILE A 70 -13.68 4.84 -1.75
C ILE A 70 -13.17 6.28 -1.83
N THR A 71 -11.99 6.51 -1.25
CA THR A 71 -11.19 7.71 -1.47
C THR A 71 -9.86 7.26 -2.06
N PRO A 72 -9.74 7.21 -3.40
CA PRO A 72 -8.51 6.79 -4.05
C PRO A 72 -7.40 7.81 -3.80
N ILE A 73 -6.27 7.34 -3.28
CA ILE A 73 -5.07 8.16 -3.06
C ILE A 73 -3.89 7.37 -3.59
N MET A 74 -3.32 7.81 -4.71
CA MET A 74 -2.10 7.22 -5.25
C MET A 74 -0.88 7.95 -4.69
N ILE A 75 0.13 7.20 -4.27
CA ILE A 75 1.33 7.74 -3.61
C ILE A 75 2.50 7.67 -4.59
N THR A 76 3.10 8.81 -4.92
CA THR A 76 4.32 8.82 -5.74
C THR A 76 5.53 8.41 -4.91
N GLN A 77 6.66 8.20 -5.59
CA GLN A 77 7.96 8.26 -4.90
C GLN A 77 8.05 9.55 -4.09
N MET A 78 8.43 9.44 -2.82
CA MET A 78 8.46 10.57 -1.88
C MET A 78 9.53 10.33 -0.82
N SER A 79 10.26 11.38 -0.43
CA SER A 79 11.22 11.27 0.68
C SER A 79 10.50 11.04 2.01
N TYR A 80 11.16 10.40 2.98
CA TYR A 80 10.54 10.15 4.30
C TYR A 80 10.12 11.45 4.99
N GLU A 81 10.96 12.49 4.89
CA GLU A 81 10.70 13.83 5.45
C GLU A 81 9.49 14.48 4.79
N LYS A 82 9.37 14.36 3.46
CA LYS A 82 8.20 14.86 2.74
C LYS A 82 6.94 14.09 3.14
N MET A 83 7.02 12.77 3.31
CA MET A 83 5.90 11.97 3.81
C MET A 83 5.45 12.43 5.20
N GLU A 84 6.38 12.72 6.12
CA GLU A 84 6.03 13.22 7.45
C GLU A 84 5.20 14.51 7.40
N ILE A 85 5.58 15.44 6.53
CA ILE A 85 4.86 16.71 6.31
C ILE A 85 3.47 16.46 5.73
N VAL A 86 3.39 15.69 4.64
CA VAL A 86 2.12 15.45 3.93
C VAL A 86 1.15 14.65 4.81
N THR A 87 1.63 13.63 5.52
CA THR A 87 0.80 12.79 6.40
C THR A 87 0.35 13.54 7.66
N ASP A 88 1.13 14.49 8.19
CA ASP A 88 0.66 15.38 9.28
C ASP A 88 -0.56 16.22 8.84
N ARG A 89 -0.48 16.81 7.64
CA ARG A 89 -1.58 17.60 7.07
C ARG A 89 -2.79 16.72 6.73
N LEU A 90 -2.56 15.60 6.05
CA LEU A 90 -3.61 14.67 5.63
C LEU A 90 -4.33 14.02 6.82
N SER A 91 -3.60 13.57 7.83
CA SER A 91 -4.18 12.94 9.03
C SER A 91 -5.12 13.87 9.78
N LYS A 92 -4.80 15.17 9.90
CA LYS A 92 -5.69 16.18 10.50
C LYS A 92 -7.01 16.31 9.72
N ILE A 93 -6.93 16.34 8.38
CA ILE A 93 -8.12 16.41 7.52
C ILE A 93 -9.01 15.18 7.71
N ILE A 94 -8.41 13.98 7.74
CA ILE A 94 -9.14 12.72 7.93
C ILE A 94 -9.74 12.66 9.34
N LEU A 95 -8.98 13.06 10.37
CA LEU A 95 -9.44 13.10 11.75
C LEU A 95 -10.66 14.01 11.94
N ASP A 96 -10.62 15.22 11.36
CA ASP A 96 -11.75 16.14 11.35
C ASP A 96 -12.98 15.51 10.68
N TYR A 97 -12.78 14.82 9.56
CA TYR A 97 -13.85 14.15 8.84
C TYR A 97 -14.49 13.03 9.68
N ILE A 98 -13.68 12.22 10.34
CA ILE A 98 -14.13 11.16 11.25
C ILE A 98 -14.95 11.75 12.39
N LYS A 99 -14.43 12.77 13.08
CA LYS A 99 -15.10 13.42 14.22
C LYS A 99 -16.40 14.10 13.79
N LYS A 100 -16.38 14.88 12.71
CA LYS A 100 -17.55 15.61 12.21
C LYS A 100 -18.71 14.69 11.82
N ASN A 101 -18.42 13.53 11.25
CA ASN A 101 -19.43 12.58 10.80
C ASN A 101 -19.69 11.45 11.81
N ASN A 102 -19.09 11.52 13.00
CA ASN A 102 -19.21 10.51 14.06
C ASN A 102 -18.91 9.07 13.58
N LEU A 103 -17.88 8.92 12.73
CA LEU A 103 -17.50 7.64 12.14
C LEU A 103 -16.70 6.80 13.14
N LYS A 104 -16.97 5.49 13.18
CA LYS A 104 -16.21 4.53 13.97
C LYS A 104 -15.12 3.88 13.12
N SER A 105 -13.85 4.12 13.46
CA SER A 105 -12.70 3.48 12.81
C SER A 105 -12.80 1.95 12.87
N GLY A 106 -12.51 1.29 11.75
CA GLY A 106 -12.64 -0.16 11.58
C GLY A 106 -14.07 -0.65 11.32
N LYS A 107 -15.08 0.23 11.36
CA LYS A 107 -16.47 -0.10 11.05
C LYS A 107 -17.04 0.76 9.93
N ASP A 108 -17.01 2.07 10.10
CA ASP A 108 -17.58 3.03 9.15
C ASP A 108 -16.51 3.59 8.20
N ILE A 109 -15.24 3.52 8.62
CA ILE A 109 -14.07 3.93 7.85
C ILE A 109 -12.88 3.03 8.18
N PHE A 110 -12.11 2.65 7.17
CA PHE A 110 -10.84 1.93 7.31
C PHE A 110 -9.86 2.39 6.24
N PHE A 111 -8.59 2.07 6.45
CA PHE A 111 -7.52 2.32 5.50
C PHE A 111 -7.14 1.01 4.83
N LEU A 112 -6.90 1.07 3.52
CA LEU A 112 -6.44 -0.05 2.73
C LEU A 112 -5.19 0.38 1.98
N ILE A 113 -4.11 -0.37 2.17
CA ILE A 113 -2.82 -0.12 1.53
C ILE A 113 -2.63 -1.24 0.51
N SER A 114 -2.49 -0.88 -0.77
CA SER A 114 -2.13 -1.82 -1.82
C SER A 114 -0.61 -2.01 -1.83
N ASN A 115 -0.15 -3.25 -1.65
CA ASN A 115 1.28 -3.56 -1.59
C ASN A 115 1.55 -5.05 -1.88
N ASP A 116 2.40 -5.32 -2.88
CA ASP A 116 3.12 -6.59 -2.98
C ASP A 116 4.44 -6.51 -2.19
N ALA A 117 5.02 -7.66 -1.89
CA ALA A 117 6.38 -7.76 -1.36
C ALA A 117 7.39 -7.82 -2.52
N ASN A 118 8.44 -8.63 -2.41
CA ASN A 118 9.57 -8.57 -3.32
C ASN A 118 9.23 -9.02 -4.74
N HIS A 119 9.51 -8.17 -5.73
CA HIS A 119 9.55 -8.52 -7.15
C HIS A 119 10.97 -8.96 -7.51
N TYR A 120 11.20 -10.27 -7.65
CA TYR A 120 12.54 -10.85 -7.73
C TYR A 120 12.80 -11.52 -9.07
N GLY A 121 13.96 -11.27 -9.66
CA GLY A 121 14.35 -11.88 -10.92
C GLY A 121 15.10 -10.97 -11.89
N GLU A 122 15.49 -11.56 -13.03
CA GLU A 122 16.17 -10.85 -14.13
C GLU A 122 15.28 -9.75 -14.71
N ASP A 123 13.98 -10.03 -14.87
CA ASP A 123 13.00 -9.09 -15.44
C ASP A 123 12.83 -7.80 -14.63
N PHE A 124 13.12 -7.86 -13.33
CA PHE A 124 13.04 -6.73 -12.41
C PHE A 124 14.41 -6.08 -12.13
N ASN A 125 15.48 -6.65 -12.69
CA ASN A 125 16.86 -6.32 -12.32
C ASN A 125 17.08 -6.37 -10.80
N ASN A 126 16.48 -7.37 -10.15
CA ASN A 126 16.50 -7.54 -8.69
C ASN A 126 16.73 -9.01 -8.32
N SER A 127 18.00 -9.42 -8.29
CA SER A 127 18.43 -10.76 -7.90
C SER A 127 19.67 -10.75 -7.00
N PRO A 128 19.69 -9.94 -5.92
CA PRO A 128 20.91 -9.66 -5.14
C PRO A 128 21.48 -10.87 -4.39
N TYR A 129 20.74 -11.98 -4.31
CA TYR A 129 21.16 -13.21 -3.63
C TYR A 129 21.42 -14.38 -4.59
N GLY A 130 21.33 -14.17 -5.90
CA GLY A 130 21.37 -15.24 -6.92
C GLY A 130 19.97 -15.63 -7.42
N MET A 131 19.85 -16.74 -8.14
CA MET A 131 18.59 -17.18 -8.76
C MET A 131 18.42 -18.69 -8.66
N ASP A 132 18.68 -19.22 -7.47
CA ASP A 132 18.48 -20.61 -7.12
C ASP A 132 17.56 -20.76 -5.88
N ALA A 133 17.38 -21.98 -5.41
CA ALA A 133 16.57 -22.28 -4.24
C ALA A 133 17.07 -21.58 -2.96
N ALA A 134 18.39 -21.41 -2.80
CA ALA A 134 18.98 -20.75 -1.64
C ALA A 134 18.74 -19.24 -1.71
N ALA A 135 18.84 -18.64 -2.89
CA ALA A 135 18.52 -17.24 -3.14
C ALA A 135 17.04 -16.94 -2.86
N HIS A 136 16.11 -17.78 -3.34
CA HIS A 136 14.68 -17.67 -3.06
C HIS A 136 14.39 -17.73 -1.55
N LYS A 137 14.96 -18.71 -0.83
CA LYS A 137 14.83 -18.81 0.64
C LYS A 137 15.39 -17.58 1.36
N THR A 138 16.51 -17.04 0.89
CA THR A 138 17.14 -15.85 1.49
C THR A 138 16.29 -14.60 1.27
N ALA A 139 15.80 -14.41 0.05
CA ALA A 139 14.98 -13.26 -0.31
C ALA A 139 13.63 -13.24 0.42
N THR A 140 12.91 -14.38 0.43
CA THR A 140 11.65 -14.52 1.16
C THR A 140 11.84 -14.41 2.68
N GLY A 141 12.96 -14.92 3.19
CA GLY A 141 13.37 -14.72 4.58
C GLY A 141 13.61 -13.24 4.93
N ASN A 142 14.14 -12.44 4.00
CA ASN A 142 14.31 -10.99 4.21
C ASN A 142 12.96 -10.26 4.30
N ASP A 143 12.01 -10.58 3.42
CA ASP A 143 10.64 -10.02 3.51
C ASP A 143 10.02 -10.34 4.86
N MET A 144 10.04 -11.62 5.25
CA MET A 144 9.49 -12.07 6.53
C MET A 144 10.17 -11.41 7.73
N LYS A 145 11.48 -11.12 7.65
CA LYS A 145 12.19 -10.39 8.70
C LYS A 145 11.68 -8.95 8.83
N ILE A 146 11.45 -8.25 7.73
CA ILE A 146 10.91 -6.88 7.74
C ILE A 146 9.49 -6.90 8.36
N ILE A 147 8.62 -7.78 7.87
CA ILE A 147 7.24 -7.92 8.35
C ILE A 147 7.19 -8.22 9.84
N THR A 148 7.91 -9.26 10.29
CA THR A 148 7.87 -9.69 11.69
C THR A 148 8.46 -8.67 12.67
N ARG A 149 9.49 -7.92 12.24
CA ARG A 149 10.10 -6.88 13.07
C ARG A 149 9.21 -5.66 13.21
N ASP A 150 8.69 -5.15 12.10
CA ASP A 150 8.09 -3.80 12.06
C ASP A 150 6.58 -3.78 11.95
N LEU A 151 6.00 -4.78 11.29
CA LEU A 151 4.59 -4.74 10.91
C LEU A 151 3.70 -5.59 11.82
N ILE A 152 4.29 -6.44 12.67
CA ILE A 152 3.56 -7.22 13.68
C ILE A 152 3.63 -6.55 15.06
N SER A 153 2.57 -6.75 15.86
CA SER A 153 2.40 -6.14 17.19
C SER A 153 2.25 -4.62 17.09
N GLU A 154 2.60 -3.87 18.14
CA GLU A 154 2.45 -2.42 18.15
C GLU A 154 3.27 -1.77 17.01
N ILE A 155 2.61 -0.89 16.25
CA ILE A 155 3.20 -0.14 15.14
C ILE A 155 3.59 1.25 15.63
N THR A 156 4.88 1.42 15.93
CA THR A 156 5.47 2.67 16.41
C THR A 156 6.08 3.49 15.28
N GLU A 157 6.31 4.79 15.49
CA GLU A 157 7.03 5.64 14.53
C GLU A 157 8.42 5.08 14.19
N GLU A 158 9.12 4.52 15.19
CA GLU A 158 10.42 3.88 15.01
C GLU A 158 10.35 2.69 14.05
N LYS A 159 9.32 1.84 14.17
CA LYS A 159 9.10 0.70 13.27
C LYS A 159 8.76 1.17 11.86
N ILE A 160 7.91 2.18 11.72
CA ILE A 160 7.57 2.76 10.42
C ILE A 160 8.82 3.32 9.71
N LYS A 161 9.68 4.04 10.45
CA LYS A 161 10.96 4.52 9.93
C LYS A 161 11.93 3.37 9.62
N SER A 162 11.93 2.32 10.43
CA SER A 162 12.73 1.11 10.17
C SER A 162 12.32 0.42 8.88
N THR A 163 11.01 0.33 8.60
CA THR A 163 10.48 -0.21 7.35
C THR A 163 10.92 0.62 6.15
N ALA A 164 10.84 1.95 6.24
CA ALA A 164 11.33 2.84 5.18
C ALA A 164 12.81 2.58 4.86
N ASN A 165 13.65 2.50 5.89
CA ASN A 165 15.08 2.25 5.74
C ASN A 165 15.40 0.88 5.13
N ASP A 166 14.56 -0.14 5.35
CA ASP A 166 14.78 -1.46 4.76
C ASP A 166 14.29 -1.57 3.31
N LEU A 167 13.31 -0.76 2.90
CA LEU A 167 12.70 -0.81 1.56
C LEU A 167 13.28 0.22 0.56
N TRP A 168 13.89 1.29 1.05
CA TRP A 168 14.67 2.25 0.25
C TRP A 168 15.71 2.97 1.14
N PRO A 169 16.80 2.30 1.54
CA PRO A 169 17.84 2.95 2.32
C PRO A 169 18.51 4.11 1.54
N ASP A 170 19.13 5.01 2.29
CA ASP A 170 20.01 6.03 1.72
C ASP A 170 21.12 5.41 0.86
N SER A 171 21.59 6.15 -0.15
CA SER A 171 22.51 5.70 -1.19
C SER A 171 23.86 5.16 -0.70
N GLU A 172 24.21 5.39 0.57
CA GLU A 172 25.45 4.90 1.19
C GLU A 172 25.34 3.42 1.63
N ASN A 173 24.13 2.86 1.67
CA ASN A 173 23.89 1.52 2.17
C ASN A 173 24.04 0.48 1.05
N LYS A 174 25.08 -0.36 1.17
CA LYS A 174 25.34 -1.46 0.22
C LYS A 174 24.46 -2.70 0.43
N LYS A 175 23.46 -2.65 1.31
CA LYS A 175 22.57 -3.79 1.56
C LYS A 175 21.67 -4.06 0.36
N ALA A 176 21.41 -5.33 0.12
CA ALA A 176 20.36 -5.75 -0.80
C ALA A 176 18.99 -5.26 -0.30
N VAL A 177 18.27 -4.55 -1.16
CA VAL A 177 16.97 -3.92 -0.86
C VAL A 177 15.89 -4.71 -1.59
N PRO A 178 14.85 -5.21 -0.92
CA PRO A 178 13.75 -5.87 -1.62
C PRO A 178 12.99 -4.85 -2.45
N LEU A 179 12.48 -5.28 -3.60
CA LEU A 179 11.72 -4.44 -4.51
C LEU A 179 10.23 -4.60 -4.23
N TRP A 180 9.74 -3.95 -3.17
CA TRP A 180 8.30 -3.89 -2.87
C TRP A 180 7.63 -2.81 -3.73
N CYS A 181 6.61 -3.17 -4.51
CA CYS A 181 5.93 -2.22 -5.38
C CYS A 181 5.22 -1.12 -4.58
N GLY A 182 4.66 -1.46 -3.42
CA GLY A 182 3.95 -0.55 -2.53
C GLY A 182 4.82 0.05 -1.41
N ARG A 183 6.16 0.08 -1.57
CA ARG A 183 7.08 0.57 -0.53
C ARG A 183 6.73 1.98 -0.04
N TYR A 184 6.35 2.90 -0.93
CA TYR A 184 5.94 4.24 -0.53
C TYR A 184 4.52 4.25 0.07
N PRO A 185 3.50 3.62 -0.55
CA PRO A 185 2.18 3.46 0.05
C PRO A 185 2.16 2.87 1.46
N ILE A 186 2.97 1.85 1.76
CA ILE A 186 2.93 1.20 3.08
C ILE A 186 3.43 2.13 4.19
N VAL A 187 4.53 2.85 3.97
CA VAL A 187 5.05 3.79 4.98
C VAL A 187 4.15 5.02 5.09
N PHE A 188 3.76 5.62 3.96
CA PHE A 188 2.84 6.77 3.95
C PHE A 188 1.51 6.44 4.62
N GLY A 189 0.96 5.26 4.32
CA GLY A 189 -0.26 4.75 4.90
C GLY A 189 -0.12 4.54 6.41
N LEU A 190 0.92 3.84 6.86
CA LEU A 190 1.14 3.60 8.29
C LEU A 190 1.38 4.90 9.08
N GLN A 191 2.15 5.85 8.56
CA GLN A 191 2.28 7.19 9.17
C GLN A 191 0.92 7.88 9.31
N THR A 192 0.11 7.85 8.26
CA THR A 192 -1.23 8.47 8.28
C THR A 192 -2.13 7.81 9.32
N ILE A 193 -2.18 6.47 9.34
CA ILE A 193 -3.02 5.71 10.28
C ILE A 193 -2.54 5.98 11.71
N HIS A 194 -1.22 5.96 11.97
CA HIS A 194 -0.62 6.24 13.29
C HIS A 194 -1.06 7.60 13.83
N LYS A 195 -0.93 8.65 13.02
CA LYS A 195 -1.34 10.01 13.39
C LYS A 195 -2.85 10.13 13.62
N VAL A 196 -3.67 9.49 12.79
CA VAL A 196 -5.13 9.46 12.97
C VAL A 196 -5.53 8.72 14.24
N ALA A 197 -4.91 7.57 14.53
CA ALA A 197 -5.18 6.75 15.71
C ALA A 197 -4.88 7.51 17.01
N ASN A 198 -3.70 8.16 17.06
CA ASN A 198 -3.33 9.02 18.19
C ASN A 198 -4.33 10.18 18.37
N GLY A 199 -4.72 10.84 17.28
CA GLY A 199 -5.68 11.96 17.33
C GLY A 199 -7.12 11.60 17.75
N LEU A 200 -7.48 10.31 17.75
CA LEU A 200 -8.77 9.79 18.21
C LEU A 200 -8.80 9.44 19.71
N GLY A 201 -7.69 9.63 20.43
CA GLY A 201 -7.59 9.41 21.88
C GLY A 201 -6.46 8.46 22.24
N ASP A 202 -5.26 8.67 21.69
CA ASP A 202 -4.03 7.93 21.97
C ASP A 202 -4.15 6.41 21.83
N ARG A 203 -4.99 5.97 20.87
CA ARG A 203 -5.12 4.55 20.55
C ARG A 203 -3.90 4.08 19.77
N LYS A 204 -3.41 2.90 20.13
CA LYS A 204 -2.27 2.30 19.45
C LYS A 204 -2.73 1.39 18.33
N ILE A 205 -1.94 1.29 17.28
CA ILE A 205 -2.20 0.36 16.17
C ILE A 205 -1.37 -0.88 16.39
N TYR A 206 -2.00 -2.04 16.22
CA TYR A 206 -1.35 -3.33 16.23
C TYR A 206 -1.53 -4.00 14.87
N GLY A 207 -0.46 -4.58 14.33
CA GLY A 207 -0.50 -5.36 13.11
C GLY A 207 -0.44 -6.86 13.38
N THR A 208 -1.03 -7.64 12.46
CA THR A 208 -0.97 -9.10 12.46
C THR A 208 -0.86 -9.61 11.03
N LEU A 209 0.19 -10.39 10.76
CA LEU A 209 0.36 -11.06 9.48
C LEU A 209 -0.67 -12.19 9.36
N LEU A 210 -1.53 -12.11 8.36
CA LEU A 210 -2.50 -13.16 8.05
C LEU A 210 -1.89 -14.25 7.16
N LYS A 211 -1.17 -13.83 6.11
CA LYS A 211 -0.46 -14.74 5.20
C LYS A 211 0.68 -14.01 4.51
N TYR A 212 1.79 -14.70 4.32
CA TYR A 212 2.84 -14.35 3.36
C TYR A 212 2.98 -15.51 2.38
N SER A 213 3.17 -15.22 1.10
CA SER A 213 3.52 -16.22 0.10
C SER A 213 4.12 -15.58 -1.15
N ASP A 214 4.42 -16.39 -2.15
CA ASP A 214 5.00 -15.96 -3.41
C ASP A 214 4.59 -16.85 -4.59
N SER A 215 4.78 -16.36 -5.81
CA SER A 215 4.36 -17.07 -7.02
C SER A 215 5.13 -18.37 -7.26
N PHE A 216 6.37 -18.49 -6.78
CA PHE A 216 7.13 -19.73 -6.89
C PHE A 216 6.60 -20.80 -5.93
N THR A 217 6.23 -20.42 -4.71
CA THR A 217 5.63 -21.31 -3.71
C THR A 217 4.21 -21.75 -4.09
N GLU A 218 3.34 -20.80 -4.45
CA GLU A 218 1.92 -21.06 -4.75
C GLU A 218 1.68 -21.60 -6.16
N LYS A 219 2.64 -21.39 -7.08
CA LYS A 219 2.58 -21.79 -8.49
C LYS A 219 1.40 -21.13 -9.23
N VAL A 220 1.10 -21.64 -10.43
CA VAL A 220 -0.02 -21.15 -11.26
C VAL A 220 -1.34 -21.46 -10.54
N LEU A 221 -2.23 -20.47 -10.47
CA LEU A 221 -3.61 -20.68 -10.03
C LEU A 221 -4.29 -21.76 -10.89
N PRO A 222 -5.13 -22.63 -10.31
CA PRO A 222 -5.78 -23.73 -11.04
C PRO A 222 -6.94 -23.24 -11.93
N VAL A 223 -6.81 -22.07 -12.54
CA VAL A 223 -7.83 -21.41 -13.38
C VAL A 223 -7.50 -21.70 -14.83
N LYS A 224 -8.24 -22.64 -15.43
CA LYS A 224 -8.06 -23.07 -16.83
C LYS A 224 -9.21 -22.54 -17.70
N ASN A 225 -8.95 -22.41 -19.00
CA ASN A 225 -9.95 -22.08 -20.03
C ASN A 225 -10.65 -20.72 -19.87
N THR A 226 -9.99 -19.73 -19.26
CA THR A 226 -10.57 -18.39 -19.06
C THR A 226 -10.23 -17.40 -20.17
N SER A 227 -9.42 -17.79 -21.15
CA SER A 227 -8.85 -16.89 -22.16
C SER A 227 -8.03 -15.72 -21.60
N MET A 228 -7.80 -15.66 -20.28
CA MET A 228 -7.09 -14.58 -19.58
C MET A 228 -5.55 -14.76 -19.57
N GLY A 229 -5.01 -15.75 -20.29
CA GLY A 229 -3.57 -16.03 -20.36
C GLY A 229 -3.02 -16.84 -19.18
N LEU A 230 -1.69 -16.90 -19.07
CA LEU A 230 -0.98 -17.55 -17.96
C LEU A 230 -0.96 -16.60 -16.76
N THR A 231 -1.47 -17.06 -15.62
CA THR A 231 -1.41 -16.32 -14.35
C THR A 231 -0.18 -16.73 -13.55
N ALA A 232 0.49 -15.78 -12.90
CA ALA A 232 1.59 -16.05 -11.96
C ALA A 232 2.72 -16.89 -12.57
N VAL A 233 3.42 -16.37 -13.59
CA VAL A 233 4.66 -16.98 -14.08
C VAL A 233 5.64 -17.10 -12.91
N PHE A 234 6.33 -18.23 -12.79
CA PHE A 234 7.27 -18.45 -11.70
C PHE A 234 8.47 -19.30 -12.14
N SER A 235 9.63 -18.90 -11.65
CA SER A 235 10.89 -19.65 -11.68
C SER A 235 11.84 -19.01 -10.65
N TYR A 236 13.01 -19.59 -10.40
CA TYR A 236 14.00 -18.87 -9.58
C TYR A 236 14.55 -17.59 -10.23
N LYS A 237 14.32 -17.41 -11.54
CA LYS A 237 14.65 -16.19 -12.29
C LYS A 237 13.51 -15.16 -12.32
N HIS A 238 12.32 -15.50 -11.83
CA HIS A 238 11.15 -14.63 -11.80
C HIS A 238 10.14 -15.11 -10.75
N TRP A 239 9.90 -14.30 -9.72
CA TRP A 239 8.77 -14.49 -8.82
C TRP A 239 8.40 -13.16 -8.14
N CYS A 240 7.15 -13.06 -7.71
CA CYS A 240 6.66 -11.95 -6.89
C CYS A 240 6.16 -12.52 -5.57
N ALA A 241 6.50 -11.87 -4.45
CA ALA A 241 5.93 -12.16 -3.15
C ALA A 241 4.79 -11.20 -2.80
N TRP A 242 3.93 -11.62 -1.88
CA TRP A 242 2.82 -10.85 -1.36
C TRP A 242 2.54 -11.23 0.09
N PHE A 243 1.95 -10.30 0.83
CA PHE A 243 1.40 -10.59 2.14
C PHE A 243 0.07 -9.89 2.35
N THR A 244 -0.67 -10.41 3.32
CA THR A 244 -1.90 -9.79 3.81
C THR A 244 -1.75 -9.55 5.29
N GLU A 245 -2.00 -8.32 5.71
CA GLU A 245 -1.84 -7.86 7.08
C GLU A 245 -3.10 -7.16 7.57
N GLY A 246 -3.48 -7.45 8.81
CA GLY A 246 -4.56 -6.78 9.50
C GLY A 246 -4.02 -5.77 10.50
N PHE A 247 -4.44 -4.51 10.40
CA PHE A 247 -4.15 -3.47 11.39
C PHE A 247 -5.40 -3.15 12.20
N TYR A 248 -5.27 -3.09 13.53
CA TYR A 248 -6.38 -2.84 14.44
C TYR A 248 -5.99 -1.92 15.59
N LEU A 249 -6.97 -1.18 16.11
CA LEU A 249 -6.78 -0.27 17.24
C LEU A 249 -6.89 -1.03 18.56
N LYS A 250 -6.02 -0.71 19.52
CA LYS A 250 -6.07 -1.18 20.91
C LYS A 250 -5.87 -0.04 21.89
#